data_AF-A0A4Q2R998-F1
#
_entry.id   AF-A0A4Q2R998-F1
#
_cell.length_a   1.000
_cell.length_b   1.000
_cell.length_c   1.000
_cell.angle_alpha   90.00
_cell.angle_beta   90.00
_cell.angle_gamma   90.00
#
_symmetry.space_group_name_H-M   'P 1'
#
loop_
_entity.id
_entity.type
_entity.pdbx_description
1 polymer ?
#
loop_
_entity_poly.entity_id
_entity_poly.type
_entity_poly.pdbx_seq_one_letter_code
_entity_poly.pdbx_strand_id
1 'polypeptide(L)'
;MRFVALALLTVLAAPLPTRAAEPEPYIFDVLALQPYKGNFARLVKPKTVPDWVKAISVQGAGTAGPMKTVNVGGTPYRLDRVCRVDACADNRIDVLWAPRGARVWAALVEDGQPPVMLGEPKGPQAKALETAAAAAPAQATAAPAMPATPAAPTAPAAPASPAVTVAPVAPAAPAAPPAAPAAPAAPATPEPVQATPAAPK
;
A
#
# COMPACT_ATOMS: atom_id res chain seq x y z
N MET A 1 59.35 -1.35 -36.27
CA MET A 1 58.84 -1.98 -35.03
C MET A 1 57.69 -1.15 -34.48
N ARG A 2 56.43 -1.53 -34.72
CA ARG A 2 55.24 -0.99 -34.03
C ARG A 2 54.20 -2.10 -33.94
N PHE A 3 54.14 -2.78 -32.80
CA PHE A 3 53.13 -3.78 -32.47
C PHE A 3 51.88 -3.07 -31.96
N VAL A 4 50.76 -3.28 -32.65
CA VAL A 4 49.42 -2.84 -32.23
C VAL A 4 48.87 -3.90 -31.28
N ALA A 5 48.76 -3.56 -29.99
CA ALA A 5 48.17 -4.43 -28.99
C ALA A 5 46.64 -4.29 -29.03
N LEU A 6 45.97 -5.33 -29.53
CA LEU A 6 44.52 -5.47 -29.54
C LEU A 6 44.07 -5.97 -28.15
N ALA A 7 43.55 -5.08 -27.31
CA ALA A 7 42.99 -5.45 -26.01
C ALA A 7 41.56 -5.99 -26.19
N LEU A 8 41.40 -7.30 -25.99
CA LEU A 8 40.14 -8.04 -26.03
C LEU A 8 39.30 -7.66 -24.80
N LEU A 9 38.19 -6.92 -25.00
CA LEU A 9 37.23 -6.56 -23.96
C LEU A 9 36.17 -7.67 -23.83
N THR A 10 36.40 -8.62 -22.93
CA THR A 10 35.41 -9.64 -22.54
C THR A 10 34.36 -9.03 -21.62
N VAL A 11 33.20 -8.68 -22.17
CA VAL A 11 32.02 -8.26 -21.40
C VAL A 11 31.41 -9.50 -20.74
N LEU A 12 31.60 -9.65 -19.43
CA LEU A 12 30.89 -10.63 -18.61
C LEU A 12 29.41 -10.21 -18.50
N ALA A 13 28.53 -10.87 -19.26
CA ALA A 13 27.09 -10.75 -19.09
C ALA A 13 26.67 -11.50 -17.82
N ALA A 14 26.62 -10.81 -16.67
CA ALA A 14 26.03 -11.37 -15.47
C ALA A 14 24.50 -11.48 -15.65
N PRO A 15 23.87 -12.63 -15.36
CA PRO A 15 22.42 -12.76 -15.41
C PRO A 15 21.81 -11.82 -14.35
N LEU A 16 20.99 -10.87 -14.80
CA LEU A 16 20.20 -10.05 -13.89
C LEU A 16 19.20 -10.96 -13.17
N PRO A 17 19.05 -10.84 -11.84
CA PRO A 17 18.04 -11.60 -11.13
C PRO A 17 16.66 -11.20 -11.65
N THR A 18 15.95 -12.14 -12.25
CA THR A 18 14.53 -12.01 -12.56
C THR A 18 13.79 -11.95 -11.23
N ARG A 19 13.48 -10.74 -10.74
CA ARG A 19 12.54 -10.60 -9.63
C ARG A 19 11.17 -11.08 -10.12
N ALA A 20 10.67 -12.16 -9.52
CA ALA A 20 9.25 -12.47 -9.61
C ALA A 20 8.48 -11.20 -9.21
N ALA A 21 7.48 -10.82 -10.01
CA ALA A 21 6.63 -9.68 -9.69
C ALA A 21 5.98 -9.95 -8.33
N GLU A 22 6.43 -9.25 -7.29
CA GLU A 22 5.79 -9.31 -5.99
C GLU A 22 4.34 -8.85 -6.15
N PRO A 23 3.38 -9.50 -5.48
CA PRO A 23 1.98 -9.08 -5.53
C PRO A 23 1.90 -7.59 -5.21
N GLU A 24 1.27 -6.82 -6.10
CA GLU A 24 1.09 -5.39 -5.89
C GLU A 24 0.28 -5.20 -4.59
N PRO A 25 0.82 -4.44 -3.61
CA PRO A 25 0.17 -4.30 -2.31
C PRO A 25 -1.16 -3.58 -2.46
N TYR A 26 -2.08 -3.83 -1.54
CA TYR A 26 -3.33 -3.09 -1.45
C TYR A 26 -3.15 -1.85 -0.57
N ILE A 27 -4.05 -0.87 -0.72
CA ILE A 27 -4.06 0.32 0.14
C ILE A 27 -4.09 -0.04 1.63
N PHE A 28 -4.82 -1.10 1.99
CA PHE A 28 -4.98 -1.54 3.39
C PHE A 28 -3.67 -2.06 3.97
N ASP A 29 -2.81 -2.68 3.14
CA ASP A 29 -1.48 -3.14 3.56
C ASP A 29 -0.57 -1.95 3.86
N VAL A 30 -0.57 -0.93 2.98
CA VAL A 30 0.31 0.25 3.18
C VAL A 30 -0.19 1.18 4.27
N LEU A 31 -1.50 1.22 4.56
CA LEU A 31 -2.06 1.99 5.68
C LEU A 31 -1.67 1.43 7.07
N ALA A 32 -1.08 0.24 7.14
CA ALA A 32 -0.43 -0.24 8.36
C ALA A 32 0.96 0.41 8.58
N LEU A 33 1.53 1.02 7.54
CA LEU A 33 2.90 1.55 7.53
C LEU A 33 2.93 3.07 7.67
N GLN A 34 4.00 3.59 8.27
CA GLN A 34 4.34 5.01 8.19
C GLN A 34 5.25 5.26 6.99
N PRO A 35 5.18 6.44 6.33
CA PRO A 35 4.32 7.59 6.65
C PRO A 35 2.89 7.52 6.06
N TYR A 36 2.53 6.44 5.36
CA TYR A 36 1.26 6.29 4.64
C TYR A 36 0.04 6.55 5.52
N LYS A 37 -0.07 5.87 6.67
CA LYS A 37 -1.18 6.06 7.61
C LYS A 37 -1.34 7.51 8.05
N GLY A 38 -0.25 8.14 8.48
CA GLY A 38 -0.27 9.51 8.98
C GLY A 38 -0.63 10.52 7.90
N ASN A 39 -0.12 10.34 6.69
CA ASN A 39 -0.42 11.21 5.55
C ASN A 39 -1.88 11.07 5.10
N PHE A 40 -2.40 9.85 5.01
CA PHE A 40 -3.80 9.62 4.64
C PHE A 40 -4.78 10.13 5.71
N ALA A 41 -4.50 9.87 6.98
CA ALA A 41 -5.32 10.38 8.08
C ALA A 41 -5.40 11.93 8.07
N ARG A 42 -4.31 12.62 7.71
CA ARG A 42 -4.34 14.09 7.52
C ARG A 42 -5.18 14.52 6.33
N LEU A 43 -5.07 13.79 5.21
CA LEU A 43 -5.83 14.07 3.99
C LEU A 43 -7.34 14.00 4.21
N VAL A 44 -7.80 12.99 4.97
CA VAL A 44 -9.23 12.72 5.20
C VAL A 44 -9.81 13.40 6.45
N LYS A 45 -8.98 14.13 7.21
CA LYS A 45 -9.40 14.85 8.42
C LYS A 45 -10.44 15.96 8.20
N PRO A 46 -10.45 16.73 7.09
CA PRO A 46 -11.41 17.81 6.90
C PRO A 46 -12.87 17.34 7.00
N LYS A 47 -13.75 18.19 7.54
CA LYS A 47 -15.18 17.87 7.73
C LYS A 47 -15.93 17.63 6.42
N THR A 48 -15.42 18.18 5.31
CA THR A 48 -15.98 18.03 3.96
C THR A 48 -15.80 16.61 3.42
N VAL A 49 -14.92 15.79 4.02
CA VAL A 49 -14.71 14.41 3.61
C VAL A 49 -15.80 13.53 4.23
N PRO A 50 -16.49 12.67 3.45
CA PRO A 50 -17.51 11.77 3.95
C PRO A 50 -16.98 10.77 4.97
N ASP A 51 -17.84 10.32 5.88
CA ASP A 51 -17.42 9.41 6.95
C ASP A 51 -16.99 8.03 6.43
N TRP A 52 -17.53 7.55 5.31
CA TRP A 52 -17.10 6.29 4.70
C TRP A 52 -15.63 6.35 4.23
N VAL A 53 -15.17 7.52 3.77
CA VAL A 53 -13.77 7.74 3.37
C VAL A 53 -12.87 7.78 4.61
N LYS A 54 -13.32 8.42 5.69
CA LYS A 54 -12.59 8.43 6.97
C LYS A 54 -12.46 7.01 7.54
N ALA A 55 -13.51 6.21 7.40
CA ALA A 55 -13.55 4.82 7.84
C ALA A 55 -12.47 3.94 7.18
N ILE A 56 -12.01 4.27 5.97
CA ILE A 56 -10.87 3.59 5.32
C ILE A 56 -9.64 3.59 6.24
N SER A 57 -9.31 4.74 6.85
CA SER A 57 -8.09 4.88 7.65
C SER A 57 -8.15 4.19 9.02
N VAL A 58 -9.35 3.99 9.56
CA VAL A 58 -9.55 3.51 10.95
C VAL A 58 -10.05 2.08 11.00
N GLN A 59 -10.87 1.68 10.04
CA GLN A 59 -11.58 0.40 10.01
C GLN A 59 -11.18 -0.44 8.79
N GLY A 60 -10.41 0.11 7.84
CA GLY A 60 -10.16 -0.57 6.56
C GLY A 60 -11.45 -0.76 5.75
N ALA A 61 -12.43 0.13 5.93
CA ALA A 61 -13.72 0.02 5.26
C ALA A 61 -13.58 0.29 3.76
N GLY A 62 -14.26 -0.51 2.92
CA GLY A 62 -14.31 -0.31 1.47
C GLY A 62 -13.75 -1.49 0.68
N THR A 63 -13.96 -1.45 -0.63
CA THR A 63 -13.43 -2.43 -1.58
C THR A 63 -12.30 -1.77 -2.36
N ALA A 64 -11.09 -2.32 -2.28
CA ALA A 64 -9.92 -1.78 -2.99
C ALA A 64 -9.36 -2.78 -4.00
N GLY A 65 -8.85 -2.25 -5.12
CA GLY A 65 -8.00 -3.02 -6.04
C GLY A 65 -6.53 -2.96 -5.64
N PRO A 66 -5.65 -3.71 -6.32
CA PRO A 66 -4.20 -3.60 -6.13
C PRO A 66 -3.71 -2.20 -6.51
N MET A 67 -2.69 -1.71 -5.79
CA MET A 67 -1.98 -0.47 -6.12
C MET A 67 -1.38 -0.55 -7.52
N LYS A 68 -1.63 0.46 -8.35
CA LYS A 68 -0.97 0.56 -9.67
C LYS A 68 0.16 1.55 -9.63
N THR A 69 1.28 1.25 -10.29
CA THR A 69 2.32 2.25 -10.54
C THR A 69 1.93 3.15 -11.70
N VAL A 70 1.92 4.47 -11.49
CA VAL A 70 1.66 5.47 -12.54
C VAL A 70 2.83 6.45 -12.64
N ASN A 71 3.30 6.73 -13.86
CA ASN A 71 4.37 7.70 -14.08
C ASN A 71 3.79 9.09 -14.27
N VAL A 72 4.14 10.00 -13.37
CA VAL A 72 3.68 11.40 -13.39
C VAL A 72 4.91 12.29 -13.44
N GLY A 73 5.14 12.93 -14.60
CA GLY A 73 6.32 13.76 -14.82
C GLY A 73 7.65 13.01 -14.64
N GLY A 74 7.72 11.75 -15.09
CA GLY A 74 8.92 10.90 -14.97
C GLY A 74 9.18 10.34 -13.57
N THR A 75 8.33 10.63 -12.58
CA THR A 75 8.41 10.06 -11.24
C THR A 75 7.36 8.97 -11.08
N PRO A 76 7.71 7.78 -10.54
CA PRO A 76 6.74 6.73 -10.27
C PRO A 76 5.95 7.05 -8.99
N TYR A 77 4.63 7.16 -9.15
CA TYR A 77 3.66 7.27 -8.05
C TYR A 77 2.89 5.95 -7.94
N ARG A 78 2.22 5.75 -6.81
CA ARG A 78 1.26 4.66 -6.64
C ARG A 78 -0.15 5.22 -6.65
N LEU A 79 -1.03 4.62 -7.44
CA LEU A 79 -2.44 4.98 -7.55
C LEU A 79 -3.27 3.82 -7.00
N ASP A 80 -4.07 4.11 -5.99
CA ASP A 80 -5.08 3.21 -5.44
C ASP A 80 -6.47 3.68 -5.81
N ARG A 81 -7.40 2.72 -5.83
CA ARG A 81 -8.83 3.00 -5.91
C ARG A 81 -9.53 2.26 -4.79
N VAL A 82 -10.32 2.99 -4.00
CA VAL A 82 -11.18 2.43 -2.97
C VAL A 82 -12.61 2.85 -3.24
N CYS A 83 -13.49 1.87 -3.28
CA CYS A 83 -14.93 2.04 -3.45
C CYS A 83 -15.67 1.87 -2.13
N ARG A 84 -16.82 2.55 -2.02
CA ARG A 84 -17.84 2.17 -1.02
C ARG A 84 -18.41 0.80 -1.38
N VAL A 85 -18.58 -0.08 -0.39
CA VAL A 85 -18.92 -1.51 -0.58
C VAL A 85 -20.25 -1.71 -1.32
N ASP A 86 -21.22 -0.85 -1.06
CA ASP A 86 -22.58 -0.89 -1.59
C ASP A 86 -22.79 -0.03 -2.86
N ALA A 87 -21.84 0.84 -3.20
CA ALA A 87 -22.02 1.86 -4.24
C ALA A 87 -20.73 2.19 -5.01
N CYS A 88 -19.94 1.17 -5.39
CA CYS A 88 -18.62 1.36 -6.01
C CYS A 88 -18.62 2.18 -7.32
N ALA A 89 -19.69 2.14 -8.11
CA ALA A 89 -19.77 2.88 -9.36
C ALA A 89 -19.75 4.39 -9.14
N ASP A 90 -20.49 4.84 -8.12
CA ASP A 90 -20.80 6.25 -7.89
C ASP A 90 -20.03 6.84 -6.71
N ASN A 91 -19.54 5.99 -5.80
CA ASN A 91 -18.88 6.39 -4.55
C ASN A 91 -17.50 5.73 -4.46
N ARG A 92 -16.47 6.48 -4.87
CA ARG A 92 -15.08 6.01 -4.86
C ARG A 92 -14.09 7.13 -4.57
N ILE A 93 -12.90 6.74 -4.11
CA ILE A 93 -11.76 7.61 -3.94
C ILE A 93 -10.56 7.03 -4.69
N ASP A 94 -9.96 7.83 -5.57
CA ASP A 94 -8.71 7.53 -6.25
C ASP A 94 -7.57 8.23 -5.50
N VAL A 95 -6.63 7.47 -4.93
CA VAL A 95 -5.58 7.97 -4.03
C VAL A 95 -4.23 7.88 -4.71
N LEU A 96 -3.54 9.01 -4.84
CA LEU A 96 -2.21 9.11 -5.45
C LEU A 96 -1.15 9.34 -4.38
N TRP A 97 -0.24 8.39 -4.23
CA TRP A 97 0.86 8.40 -3.29
C TRP A 97 2.17 8.79 -3.96
N ALA A 98 2.85 9.79 -3.40
CA ALA A 98 4.24 10.08 -3.73
C ALA A 98 5.16 8.89 -3.39
N PRO A 99 6.37 8.81 -3.97
CA PRO A 99 7.35 7.80 -3.61
C PRO A 99 7.49 7.62 -2.10
N ARG A 100 7.41 6.37 -1.65
CA ARG A 100 7.49 5.98 -0.22
C ARG A 100 6.40 6.59 0.67
N GLY A 101 5.27 7.02 0.09
CA GLY A 101 4.15 7.61 0.83
C GLY A 101 4.45 8.99 1.39
N ALA A 102 5.48 9.70 0.90
CA ALA A 102 5.93 10.99 1.45
C ALA A 102 4.85 12.09 1.42
N ARG A 103 3.95 12.01 0.44
CA ARG A 103 2.76 12.84 0.28
C ARG A 103 1.64 12.00 -0.31
N VAL A 104 0.42 12.47 -0.11
CA VAL A 104 -0.78 11.83 -0.65
C VAL A 104 -1.75 12.91 -1.14
N TRP A 105 -2.41 12.62 -2.24
CA TRP A 105 -3.51 13.39 -2.82
C TRP A 105 -4.62 12.42 -3.17
N ALA A 106 -5.84 12.92 -3.34
CA ALA A 106 -6.91 12.07 -3.83
C ALA A 106 -7.94 12.83 -4.66
N ALA A 107 -8.69 12.08 -5.47
CA ALA A 107 -9.93 12.53 -6.10
C ALA A 107 -11.08 11.72 -5.51
N LEU A 108 -12.05 12.40 -4.91
CA LEU A 108 -13.27 11.80 -4.37
C LEU A 108 -14.40 11.97 -5.39
N VAL A 109 -14.99 10.86 -5.82
CA VAL A 109 -16.14 10.79 -6.72
C VAL A 109 -17.36 10.36 -5.91
N GLU A 110 -18.43 11.16 -5.96
CA GLU A 110 -19.69 10.90 -5.27
C GLU A 110 -20.88 11.19 -6.18
N ASP A 111 -21.77 10.21 -6.37
CA ASP A 111 -23.10 10.35 -6.96
C ASP A 111 -23.14 11.18 -8.26
N GLY A 112 -22.17 10.95 -9.14
CA GLY A 112 -22.05 11.63 -10.44
C GLY A 112 -21.62 13.10 -10.37
N GLN A 113 -21.30 13.61 -9.19
CA GLN A 113 -20.74 14.96 -9.01
C GLN A 113 -19.33 15.06 -9.59
N PRO A 114 -18.88 16.28 -9.97
CA PRO A 114 -17.49 16.53 -10.31
C PRO A 114 -16.56 16.07 -9.17
N PRO A 115 -15.42 15.45 -9.49
CA PRO A 115 -14.53 14.91 -8.46
C PRO A 115 -13.97 16.02 -7.56
N VAL A 116 -14.03 15.80 -6.25
CA VAL A 116 -13.45 16.69 -5.24
C VAL A 116 -11.98 16.33 -5.04
N MET A 117 -11.09 17.27 -5.34
CA MET A 117 -9.64 17.07 -5.16
C MET A 117 -9.22 17.34 -3.71
N LEU A 118 -8.61 16.35 -3.08
CA LEU A 118 -8.10 16.41 -1.71
C LEU A 118 -6.58 16.59 -1.71
N GLY A 119 -6.08 17.44 -0.81
CA GLY A 119 -4.65 17.71 -0.63
C GLY A 119 -4.06 18.71 -1.63
N GLU A 120 -4.92 19.42 -2.38
CA GLU A 120 -4.53 20.46 -3.35
C GLU A 120 -3.48 19.97 -4.37
N PRO A 121 -3.73 18.88 -5.11
CA PRO A 121 -2.83 18.44 -6.17
C PRO A 121 -2.70 19.53 -7.22
N LYS A 122 -1.52 19.68 -7.81
CA LYS A 122 -1.23 20.66 -8.87
C LYS A 122 -0.60 19.98 -10.06
N GLY A 123 -0.68 20.62 -11.23
CA GLY A 123 0.06 20.22 -12.42
C GLY A 123 -0.15 18.73 -12.79
N PRO A 124 0.92 17.97 -13.06
CA PRO A 124 0.82 16.57 -13.47
C PRO A 124 0.07 15.66 -12.51
N GLN A 125 0.13 15.91 -11.20
CA GLN A 125 -0.57 15.11 -10.19
C GLN A 125 -2.09 15.31 -10.25
N ALA A 126 -2.53 16.56 -10.42
CA ALA A 126 -3.95 16.88 -10.60
C ALA A 126 -4.49 16.18 -11.84
N LYS A 127 -3.78 16.29 -12.97
CA LYS A 127 -4.17 15.63 -14.22
C LYS A 127 -4.23 14.10 -14.11
N ALA A 128 -3.31 13.49 -13.36
CA ALA A 128 -3.32 12.05 -13.12
C ALA A 128 -4.56 11.62 -12.31
N LEU A 129 -4.92 12.40 -11.28
CA LEU A 129 -6.12 12.17 -10.47
C LEU A 129 -7.42 12.43 -11.23
N GLU A 130 -7.49 13.47 -12.07
CA GLU A 130 -8.62 13.72 -12.96
C GLU A 130 -8.82 12.55 -13.94
N THR A 131 -7.73 12.05 -14.50
CA THR A 131 -7.74 10.89 -15.41
C THR A 131 -8.22 9.64 -14.68
N ALA A 132 -7.74 9.41 -13.45
CA ALA A 132 -8.19 8.31 -12.61
C ALA A 132 -9.68 8.44 -12.30
N ALA A 133 -10.14 9.61 -11.87
CA ALA A 133 -11.53 9.87 -11.53
C ALA A 133 -12.46 9.70 -12.73
N ALA A 134 -12.04 10.13 -13.93
CA ALA A 134 -12.80 9.98 -15.17
C ALA A 134 -12.81 8.52 -15.68
N ALA A 135 -11.81 7.71 -15.34
CA ALA A 135 -11.82 6.31 -15.70
C ALA A 135 -12.97 5.61 -14.98
N ALA A 136 -13.94 5.15 -15.77
CA ALA A 136 -15.01 4.25 -15.32
C ALA A 136 -14.40 3.16 -14.43
N PRO A 137 -15.13 2.63 -13.43
CA PRO A 137 -14.67 1.47 -12.70
C PRO A 137 -14.35 0.41 -13.75
N ALA A 138 -13.05 0.15 -13.95
CA ALA A 138 -12.60 -1.07 -14.61
C ALA A 138 -13.07 -2.15 -13.66
N GLN A 139 -14.32 -2.58 -13.86
CA GLN A 139 -14.97 -3.54 -13.01
C GLN A 139 -14.01 -4.70 -12.83
N ALA A 140 -14.05 -5.31 -11.65
CA ALA A 140 -13.35 -6.53 -11.33
C ALA A 140 -13.87 -7.70 -12.19
N THR A 141 -13.76 -7.60 -13.52
CA THR A 141 -13.90 -8.70 -14.47
C THR A 141 -12.62 -9.53 -14.41
N ALA A 142 -12.33 -10.06 -13.23
CA ALA A 142 -11.45 -11.19 -13.00
C ALA A 142 -11.47 -11.48 -11.50
N ALA A 143 -12.62 -11.88 -10.95
CA ALA A 143 -12.53 -13.15 -10.26
C ALA A 143 -11.97 -14.11 -11.32
N PRO A 144 -10.74 -14.66 -11.19
CA PRO A 144 -10.41 -15.80 -12.04
C PRO A 144 -11.58 -16.75 -11.86
N ALA A 145 -12.26 -17.06 -12.97
CA ALA A 145 -13.21 -18.15 -13.00
C ALA A 145 -12.53 -19.25 -12.19
N MET A 146 -13.14 -19.65 -11.06
CA MET A 146 -12.65 -20.77 -10.30
C MET A 146 -12.32 -21.84 -11.34
N PRO A 147 -11.08 -22.37 -11.40
CA PRO A 147 -10.80 -23.45 -12.32
C PRO A 147 -11.90 -24.47 -12.08
N ALA A 148 -12.73 -24.70 -13.10
CA ALA A 148 -13.83 -25.65 -13.04
C ALA A 148 -13.24 -26.89 -12.37
N THR A 149 -13.83 -27.27 -11.24
CA THR A 149 -13.39 -28.44 -10.47
C THR A 149 -13.18 -29.56 -11.47
N PRO A 150 -11.95 -30.10 -11.65
CA PRO A 150 -11.77 -31.27 -12.49
C PRO A 150 -12.74 -32.32 -11.98
N ALA A 151 -13.59 -32.84 -12.88
CA ALA A 151 -14.50 -33.92 -12.56
C ALA A 151 -13.75 -34.99 -11.77
N ALA A 152 -14.23 -35.31 -10.58
CA ALA A 152 -13.59 -36.26 -9.68
C ALA A 152 -13.34 -37.58 -10.44
N PRO A 153 -12.10 -38.11 -10.47
CA PRO A 153 -11.91 -39.49 -10.87
C PRO A 153 -12.61 -40.37 -9.83
N THR A 154 -13.56 -41.20 -10.28
CA THR A 154 -14.17 -42.26 -9.47
C THR A 154 -13.08 -43.13 -8.87
N ALA A 155 -12.91 -43.05 -7.56
CA ALA A 155 -11.96 -43.89 -6.83
C ALA A 155 -12.44 -45.35 -6.81
N PRO A 156 -11.57 -46.34 -7.10
CA PRO A 156 -11.82 -47.73 -6.77
C PRO A 156 -11.80 -47.95 -5.25
N ALA A 157 -12.58 -48.94 -4.80
CA ALA A 157 -12.77 -49.31 -3.41
C ALA A 157 -11.46 -49.62 -2.64
N ALA A 158 -11.50 -49.33 -1.34
CA ALA A 158 -10.45 -49.48 -0.34
C ALA A 158 -9.85 -50.90 -0.24
N PRO A 159 -8.72 -51.03 0.46
CA PRO A 159 -8.82 -51.73 1.74
C PRO A 159 -8.05 -51.10 2.92
N ALA A 160 -8.71 -51.24 4.08
CA ALA A 160 -8.26 -51.37 5.48
C ALA A 160 -6.87 -50.89 5.97
N SER A 161 -6.93 -49.99 6.97
CA SER A 161 -6.26 -49.98 8.30
C SER A 161 -4.77 -50.36 8.46
N PRO A 162 -3.99 -49.62 9.27
CA PRO A 162 -4.09 -49.77 10.74
C PRO A 162 -4.06 -48.47 11.55
N ALA A 163 -4.71 -48.55 12.71
CA ALA A 163 -4.67 -47.57 13.78
C ALA A 163 -3.24 -47.44 14.34
N VAL A 164 -2.69 -46.23 14.30
CA VAL A 164 -1.52 -45.87 15.11
C VAL A 164 -1.99 -44.90 16.17
N THR A 165 -2.04 -45.38 17.41
CA THR A 165 -2.28 -44.60 18.61
C THR A 165 -1.08 -43.68 18.84
N VAL A 166 -1.27 -42.36 18.70
CA VAL A 166 -0.26 -41.36 19.05
C VAL A 166 -0.46 -40.95 20.51
N ALA A 167 0.60 -41.08 21.30
CA ALA A 167 0.64 -40.77 22.73
C ALA A 167 0.37 -39.27 23.02
N PRO A 168 -0.17 -38.92 24.20
CA PRO A 168 -0.41 -37.54 24.59
C PRO A 168 0.92 -36.79 24.83
N VAL A 169 1.10 -35.67 24.13
CA VAL A 169 2.20 -34.73 24.34
C VAL A 169 1.93 -33.96 25.64
N ALA A 170 2.89 -34.02 26.57
CA ALA A 170 2.83 -33.30 27.84
C ALA A 170 2.79 -31.77 27.62
N PRO A 171 2.00 -31.02 28.42
CA PRO A 171 1.94 -29.57 28.31
C PRO A 171 3.28 -28.94 28.72
N ALA A 172 3.85 -28.14 27.82
CA ALA A 172 5.03 -27.34 28.08
C ALA A 172 4.74 -26.32 29.20
N ALA A 173 5.65 -26.25 30.18
CA ALA A 173 5.60 -25.30 31.27
C ALA A 173 5.56 -23.84 30.75
N PRO A 174 4.82 -22.93 31.41
CA PRO A 174 4.76 -21.54 31.01
C PRO A 174 6.14 -20.87 31.14
N ALA A 175 6.58 -20.24 30.05
CA ALA A 175 7.75 -19.38 30.05
C ALA A 175 7.53 -18.20 31.01
N ALA A 176 8.57 -17.89 31.78
CA ALA A 176 8.59 -16.77 32.71
C ALA A 176 8.20 -15.44 32.02
N PRO A 177 7.49 -14.54 32.71
CA PRO A 177 7.09 -13.27 32.14
C PRO A 177 8.31 -12.43 31.75
N PRO A 178 8.27 -11.73 30.60
CA PRO A 178 9.36 -10.84 30.20
C PRO A 178 9.52 -9.70 31.22
N ALA A 179 10.79 -9.37 31.51
CA ALA A 179 11.16 -8.27 32.39
C ALA A 179 10.52 -6.96 31.91
N ALA A 180 9.96 -6.20 32.87
CA ALA A 180 9.31 -4.93 32.60
C ALA A 180 10.26 -3.95 31.88
N PRO A 181 9.78 -3.21 30.87
CA PRO A 181 10.60 -2.24 30.16
C PRO A 181 11.02 -1.09 31.08
N ALA A 182 12.30 -0.71 30.98
CA ALA A 182 12.86 0.43 31.69
C ALA A 182 12.12 1.72 31.32
N ALA A 183 11.82 2.54 32.34
CA ALA A 183 11.12 3.81 32.18
C ALA A 183 11.90 4.75 31.23
N PRO A 184 11.20 5.55 30.39
CA PRO A 184 11.84 6.52 29.50
C PRO A 184 12.55 7.61 30.31
N ALA A 185 13.76 7.99 29.86
CA ALA A 185 14.49 9.13 30.38
C ALA A 185 13.67 10.43 30.20
N ALA A 186 13.66 11.26 31.25
CA ALA A 186 12.97 12.55 31.25
C ALA A 186 13.50 13.48 30.13
N PRO A 187 12.62 14.28 29.50
CA PRO A 187 13.03 15.20 28.44
C PRO A 187 13.94 16.31 28.98
N ALA A 188 14.98 16.63 28.21
CA ALA A 188 15.89 17.72 28.48
C ALA A 188 15.15 19.06 28.46
N THR A 189 15.44 19.90 29.45
CA THR A 189 14.91 21.25 29.61
C THR A 189 15.34 22.12 28.41
N PRO A 190 14.42 22.85 27.74
CA PRO A 190 14.78 23.72 26.63
C PRO A 190 15.64 24.90 27.11
N GLU A 191 16.74 25.12 26.40
CA GLU A 191 17.68 26.22 26.59
C GLU A 191 17.02 27.57 26.20
N PRO A 192 17.18 28.65 26.98
CA PRO A 192 16.57 29.93 26.68
C PRO A 192 17.17 30.59 25.43
N VAL A 193 16.31 30.85 24.44
CA VAL A 193 16.67 31.57 23.21
C VAL A 193 17.00 33.02 23.56
N GLN A 194 18.25 33.43 23.35
CA GLN A 194 18.67 34.82 23.53
C GLN A 194 18.03 35.70 22.44
N ALA A 195 17.38 36.79 22.88
CA ALA A 195 16.75 37.76 22.01
C ALA A 195 17.82 38.66 21.35
N THR A 196 17.83 38.70 20.02
CA THR A 196 18.67 39.61 19.23
C THR A 196 18.12 41.04 19.31
N PRO A 197 18.96 42.06 19.61
CA PRO A 197 18.51 43.45 19.61
C PRO A 197 18.19 43.96 18.20
N ALA A 198 17.10 44.71 18.08
CA ALA A 198 16.73 45.41 16.85
C ALA A 198 17.68 46.58 16.57
N ALA A 199 18.12 46.70 15.32
CA ALA A 199 18.96 47.79 14.84
C ALA A 199 18.18 49.12 14.76
N PRO A 200 18.77 50.26 15.14
CA PRO A 200 18.17 51.57 14.94
C PRO A 200 18.25 52.02 13.47
N LYS A 201 17.28 52.87 13.10
CA LYS A 201 16.95 53.37 11.75
C LYS A 201 18.10 54.05 11.01
#